data_AF-A0A661TQ20-F1
#
_entry.id   AF-A0A661TQ20-F1
#
_cell.length_a   1.000
_cell.length_b   1.000
_cell.length_c   1.000
_cell.angle_alpha   90.00
_cell.angle_beta   90.00
_cell.angle_gamma   90.00
#
_symmetry.space_group_name_H-M   'P 1'
#
loop_
_entity.id
_entity.type
_entity.pdbx_description
1 polymer ?
#
loop_
_entity_poly.entity_id
_entity_poly.type
_entity_poly.pdbx_seq_one_letter_code
_entity_poly.pdbx_strand_id
1 'polypeptide(L)'
;MKKLLKIFFIITFCLVSFIPVLAQDSFTLSITPPLIKNNASPGEKWRSSIKIVNNNSRKIDAYAQVLDFKSGSESGTVEFIKNPNDSSEQAQHLLSGWVEVEPGPYAIEAYESRDIGFTINIPESAEPGGHYAAILIGTKPPEDKIKGSAIKISSLLGSLILLNVNGDAIESGRIREFSTDKKCYNKPDINFSVRFENTGSVHIQPQGEIKIFNFLGKEKKIIPINHYTKLGNILPNSIRKWDFNWTADSSIWEMGRYRAELVFGYGENARQSTDQAIHFWIINIKILLIIFSSVLFVFLLFLFFVKAYIKRAIKLTQGRAGLIVVDEKNKKKINVTEEKISKNDINKAIIKNTNKKLLVKNQASPSKEEGKIKWGLFSVVIKIVIVFLIILLAFFIYLSYKNNFNFFKKFLNINTTSVEIIEVEKENNAGVVLEKENTISSTTEEEKEKADETEEATSTLEFEEDDIASNTELDEQKNSKETKIEVLNGSGQSGLAGKAAEIIKQSGMLVAGLGNADNFEYDFSVIKYKSDYTEEANRIKKLFSFEIEMLQVSDQDYDIVVIVGGNYKQ
;
A
#
# COMPACT_ATOMS: atom_id res chain seq x y z
N MET A 1 -41.92 42.44 -28.45
CA MET A 1 -42.17 41.60 -27.24
C MET A 1 -41.10 40.55 -26.97
N LYS A 2 -40.74 39.65 -27.91
CA LYS A 2 -39.74 38.58 -27.66
C LYS A 2 -38.34 39.04 -27.24
N LYS A 3 -37.85 40.21 -27.73
CA LYS A 3 -36.55 40.78 -27.33
C LYS A 3 -36.56 41.35 -25.91
N LEU A 4 -37.65 41.99 -25.50
CA LEU A 4 -37.82 42.51 -24.14
C LEU A 4 -37.93 41.39 -23.10
N LEU A 5 -38.59 40.28 -23.45
CA LEU A 5 -38.68 39.10 -22.57
C LEU A 5 -37.31 38.45 -22.34
N LYS A 6 -36.44 38.42 -23.35
CA LYS A 6 -35.06 37.91 -23.21
C LYS A 6 -34.20 38.80 -22.32
N ILE A 7 -34.33 40.12 -22.47
CA ILE A 7 -33.61 41.08 -21.61
C ILE A 7 -34.08 40.94 -20.15
N PHE A 8 -35.39 40.82 -19.94
CA PHE A 8 -35.94 40.58 -18.61
C PHE A 8 -35.43 39.27 -17.99
N PHE A 9 -35.34 38.19 -18.78
CA PHE A 9 -34.82 36.92 -18.31
C PHE A 9 -33.33 36.96 -17.97
N ILE A 10 -32.51 37.69 -18.75
CA ILE A 10 -31.08 37.88 -18.48
C ILE A 10 -30.86 38.73 -17.21
N ILE A 11 -31.65 39.80 -17.05
CA ILE A 11 -31.58 40.66 -15.86
C ILE A 11 -32.02 39.88 -14.61
N THR A 12 -33.08 39.08 -14.73
CA THR A 12 -33.56 38.22 -13.62
C THR A 12 -32.53 37.13 -13.29
N PHE A 13 -31.89 36.52 -14.29
CA PHE A 13 -30.85 35.51 -14.07
C PHE A 13 -29.58 36.10 -13.43
N CYS A 14 -29.18 37.32 -13.83
CA CYS A 14 -28.09 38.05 -13.16
C CYS A 14 -28.46 38.42 -11.72
N LEU A 15 -29.69 38.90 -11.45
CA LEU A 15 -30.13 39.25 -10.09
C LEU A 15 -30.22 38.04 -9.16
N VAL A 16 -30.59 36.85 -9.68
CA VAL A 16 -30.63 35.61 -8.89
C VAL A 16 -29.23 35.03 -8.65
N SER A 17 -28.25 35.34 -9.50
CA SER A 17 -26.85 34.88 -9.35
C SER A 17 -26.04 35.68 -8.31
N PHE A 18 -26.56 36.80 -7.81
CA PHE A 18 -25.93 37.64 -6.79
C PHE A 18 -26.50 37.44 -5.37
N ILE A 19 -27.29 36.39 -5.14
CA ILE A 19 -27.68 36.06 -3.76
C ILE A 19 -26.41 35.56 -3.07
N PRO A 20 -25.86 36.27 -2.06
CA PRO A 20 -24.74 35.75 -1.30
C PRO A 20 -25.23 34.46 -0.65
N VAL A 21 -24.66 33.33 -1.07
CA VAL A 21 -24.80 32.08 -0.33
C VAL A 21 -24.15 32.37 1.01
N LEU A 22 -24.97 32.61 2.03
CA LEU A 22 -24.49 32.68 3.41
C LEU A 22 -23.91 31.30 3.70
N ALA A 23 -22.59 31.20 3.68
CA ALA A 23 -21.89 30.03 4.18
C ALA A 23 -22.38 29.83 5.63
N GLN A 24 -23.10 28.74 5.86
CA GLN A 24 -23.58 28.42 7.19
C GLN A 24 -22.34 28.12 8.03
N ASP A 25 -22.05 28.96 9.03
CA ASP A 25 -20.95 28.75 9.98
C ASP A 25 -21.01 27.31 10.49
N SER A 26 -20.04 26.49 10.05
CA SER A 26 -19.97 25.09 10.41
C SER A 26 -19.66 24.98 11.89
N PHE A 27 -20.63 24.50 12.67
CA PHE A 27 -20.43 24.32 14.11
C PHE A 27 -19.34 23.26 14.35
N THR A 28 -18.21 23.66 14.91
CA THR A 28 -17.03 22.80 15.07
C THR A 28 -16.50 22.88 16.50
N LEU A 29 -16.45 21.74 17.19
CA LEU A 29 -15.81 21.60 18.50
C LEU A 29 -14.70 20.55 18.39
N SER A 30 -13.63 20.72 19.16
CA SER A 30 -12.54 19.74 19.24
C SER A 30 -12.32 19.28 20.69
N ILE A 31 -11.94 18.01 20.88
CA ILE A 31 -11.66 17.40 22.18
C ILE A 31 -10.27 16.76 22.16
N THR A 32 -9.50 16.90 23.23
CA THR A 32 -8.16 16.31 23.34
C THR A 32 -7.82 15.93 24.78
N PRO A 33 -7.30 14.71 25.04
CA PRO A 33 -7.12 13.61 24.08
C PRO A 33 -8.44 12.87 23.79
N PRO A 34 -8.58 12.24 22.61
CA PRO A 34 -9.76 11.43 22.28
C PRO A 34 -9.76 10.05 22.95
N LEU A 35 -8.59 9.59 23.42
CA LEU A 35 -8.40 8.32 24.12
C LEU A 35 -7.37 8.52 25.22
N ILE A 36 -7.72 8.06 26.42
CA ILE A 36 -6.87 8.03 27.60
C ILE A 36 -6.71 6.57 28.01
N LYS A 37 -5.47 6.13 28.14
CA LYS A 37 -5.12 4.82 28.71
C LYS A 37 -4.36 5.05 30.01
N ASN A 38 -4.71 4.33 31.06
CA ASN A 38 -3.99 4.38 32.32
C ASN A 38 -3.97 3.02 33.01
N ASN A 39 -2.90 2.77 33.76
CA ASN A 39 -2.80 1.64 34.69
C ASN A 39 -2.82 2.18 36.11
N ALA A 40 -3.58 1.57 37.01
CA ALA A 40 -3.69 2.03 38.39
C ALA A 40 -3.95 0.87 39.34
N SER A 41 -3.64 1.06 40.62
CA SER A 41 -3.86 0.04 41.65
C SER A 41 -5.20 0.26 42.36
N PRO A 42 -5.81 -0.78 42.96
CA PRO A 42 -6.97 -0.62 43.82
C PRO A 42 -6.73 0.42 44.93
N GLY A 43 -7.71 1.28 45.20
CA GLY A 43 -7.61 2.37 46.18
C GLY A 43 -6.93 3.66 45.68
N GLU A 44 -6.34 3.65 44.47
CA GLU A 44 -5.63 4.80 43.92
C GLU A 44 -6.59 5.90 43.44
N LYS A 45 -6.15 7.16 43.56
CA LYS A 45 -6.85 8.33 43.02
C LYS A 45 -6.03 8.94 41.91
N TRP A 46 -6.61 9.03 40.73
CA TRP A 46 -5.95 9.60 39.56
C TRP A 46 -6.69 10.86 39.10
N ARG A 47 -5.95 11.93 38.80
CA ARG A 47 -6.51 13.21 38.33
C ARG A 47 -5.94 13.54 36.97
N SER A 48 -6.80 14.03 36.08
CA SER A 48 -6.41 14.46 34.74
C SER A 48 -7.40 15.49 34.21
N SER A 49 -7.20 15.94 32.97
CA SER A 49 -8.09 16.88 32.31
C SER A 49 -8.27 16.55 30.83
N ILE A 50 -9.39 17.02 30.29
CA ILE A 50 -9.68 16.99 28.86
C ILE A 50 -9.79 18.43 28.38
N LYS A 51 -9.06 18.77 27.32
CA LYS A 51 -9.12 20.07 26.67
C LYS A 51 -10.25 20.09 25.64
N ILE A 52 -11.12 21.09 25.73
CA ILE A 52 -12.16 21.37 24.74
C ILE A 52 -11.81 22.67 24.04
N VAL A 53 -11.80 22.66 22.71
CA VAL A 53 -11.51 23.83 21.87
C VAL A 53 -12.78 24.25 21.15
N ASN A 54 -13.14 25.52 21.32
CA ASN A 54 -14.24 26.15 20.61
C ASN A 54 -13.74 26.73 19.30
N ASN A 55 -13.93 26.04 18.18
CA ASN A 55 -13.48 26.51 16.87
C ASN A 55 -14.50 27.44 16.19
N ASN A 56 -15.43 28.04 16.96
CA ASN A 56 -16.50 28.88 16.43
C ASN A 56 -16.29 30.34 16.85
N SER A 57 -16.88 31.24 16.06
CA SER A 57 -16.93 32.69 16.29
C SER A 57 -17.82 33.14 17.46
N ARG A 58 -18.47 32.20 18.17
CA ARG A 58 -19.40 32.49 19.26
C ARG A 58 -19.04 31.70 20.52
N LYS A 59 -19.38 32.26 21.68
CA LYS A 59 -19.32 31.57 22.96
C LYS A 59 -20.17 30.29 22.96
N ILE A 60 -19.65 29.25 23.61
CA ILE A 60 -20.32 27.96 23.79
C ILE A 60 -20.34 27.60 25.28
N ASP A 61 -21.50 27.15 25.75
CA ASP A 61 -21.61 26.48 27.04
C ASP A 61 -21.56 24.97 26.81
N ALA A 62 -20.52 24.34 27.34
CA ALA A 62 -20.30 22.91 27.27
C ALA A 62 -20.72 22.22 28.58
N TYR A 63 -21.25 21.01 28.46
CA TYR A 63 -21.68 20.18 29.59
C TYR A 63 -21.01 18.83 29.50
N ALA A 64 -20.53 18.33 30.64
CA ALA A 64 -19.91 17.02 30.73
C ALA A 64 -20.89 15.98 31.28
N GLN A 65 -20.84 14.78 30.74
CA GLN A 65 -21.46 13.59 31.33
C GLN A 65 -20.51 12.40 31.19
N VAL A 66 -20.54 11.49 32.15
CA VAL A 66 -19.79 10.24 32.08
C VAL A 66 -20.75 9.10 31.76
N LEU A 67 -20.43 8.28 30.77
CA LEU A 67 -21.18 7.06 30.46
C LEU A 67 -20.23 5.88 30.32
N ASP A 68 -20.64 4.71 30.80
CA ASP A 68 -19.97 3.47 30.48
C ASP A 68 -20.19 3.12 29.00
N PHE A 69 -19.26 2.34 28.44
CA PHE A 69 -19.42 1.83 27.09
C PHE A 69 -18.92 0.40 26.95
N LYS A 70 -19.49 -0.28 25.96
CA LYS A 70 -19.06 -1.60 25.52
C LYS A 70 -18.68 -1.58 24.04
N SER A 71 -18.13 -2.69 23.56
CA SER A 71 -17.86 -2.88 22.14
C SER A 71 -19.19 -2.99 21.39
N GLY A 72 -19.45 -2.09 20.44
CA GLY A 72 -20.71 -2.08 19.68
C GLY A 72 -20.66 -2.90 18.40
N SER A 73 -19.60 -2.76 17.61
CA SER A 73 -19.40 -3.54 16.38
C SER A 73 -17.94 -3.93 16.19
N GLU A 74 -17.69 -4.89 15.30
CA GLU A 74 -16.33 -5.38 15.04
C GLU A 74 -15.42 -4.36 14.35
N SER A 75 -15.96 -3.26 13.82
CA SER A 75 -15.13 -2.19 13.24
C SER A 75 -14.46 -1.30 14.30
N GLY A 76 -14.80 -1.50 15.59
CA GLY A 76 -14.26 -0.73 16.71
C GLY A 76 -15.13 0.45 17.12
N THR A 77 -16.43 0.43 16.80
CA THR A 77 -17.40 1.38 17.36
C THR A 77 -17.72 1.04 18.81
N VAL A 78 -17.96 2.06 19.62
CA VAL A 78 -18.41 1.91 21.01
C VAL A 78 -19.93 2.09 21.10
N GLU A 79 -20.56 1.38 22.03
CA GLU A 79 -21.97 1.52 22.38
C GLU A 79 -22.07 1.99 23.83
N PHE A 80 -22.72 3.13 24.07
CA PHE A 80 -22.88 3.68 25.41
C PHE A 80 -24.00 3.00 26.18
N ILE A 81 -23.73 2.64 27.43
CA ILE A 81 -24.68 2.00 28.33
C ILE A 81 -25.44 3.11 29.07
N LYS A 82 -26.76 3.20 28.83
CA LYS A 82 -27.62 4.23 29.47
C LYS A 82 -28.17 3.79 30.83
N ASN A 83 -28.29 2.48 31.06
CA ASN A 83 -28.79 1.91 32.31
C ASN A 83 -27.86 0.77 32.74
N PRO A 84 -27.19 0.88 33.90
CA PRO A 84 -26.24 -0.13 34.38
C PRO A 84 -26.86 -1.53 34.55
N ASN A 85 -28.17 -1.60 34.80
CA ASN A 85 -28.91 -2.86 34.96
C ASN A 85 -29.15 -3.61 33.64
N ASP A 86 -28.90 -2.99 32.49
CA ASP A 86 -29.16 -3.58 31.17
C ASP A 86 -28.02 -4.54 30.72
N SER A 87 -26.94 -4.71 31.50
CA SER A 87 -25.76 -5.48 31.06
C SER A 87 -25.12 -6.27 32.22
N SER A 88 -25.76 -7.36 32.64
CA SER A 88 -25.32 -8.21 33.77
C SER A 88 -23.96 -8.88 33.59
N GLU A 89 -23.53 -9.17 32.35
CA GLU A 89 -22.24 -9.83 32.06
C GLU A 89 -21.07 -8.84 31.97
N GLN A 90 -21.32 -7.53 31.91
CA GLN A 90 -20.30 -6.49 31.70
C GLN A 90 -20.21 -5.49 32.86
N ALA A 91 -20.99 -5.70 33.92
CA ALA A 91 -20.94 -4.91 35.14
C ALA A 91 -19.53 -4.83 35.75
N GLN A 92 -18.72 -5.86 35.51
CA GLN A 92 -17.33 -5.96 35.98
C GLN A 92 -16.36 -5.00 35.28
N HIS A 93 -16.74 -4.42 34.12
CA HIS A 93 -15.87 -3.54 33.33
C HIS A 93 -16.33 -2.07 33.34
N LEU A 94 -17.27 -1.71 34.20
CA LEU A 94 -17.79 -0.34 34.30
C LEU A 94 -16.78 0.56 35.03
N LEU A 95 -16.69 1.81 34.61
CA LEU A 95 -15.78 2.82 35.16
C LEU A 95 -16.52 4.10 35.58
N SER A 96 -17.69 4.39 35.00
CA SER A 96 -18.36 5.68 35.13
C SER A 96 -18.63 6.09 36.58
N GLY A 97 -18.99 5.12 37.44
CA GLY A 97 -19.24 5.33 38.87
C GLY A 97 -18.00 5.71 39.68
N TRP A 98 -16.80 5.59 39.11
CA TRP A 98 -15.54 5.98 39.76
C TRP A 98 -15.05 7.34 39.27
N VAL A 99 -15.66 7.90 38.22
CA VAL A 99 -15.24 9.15 37.58
C VAL A 99 -16.06 10.31 38.11
N GLU A 100 -15.37 11.29 38.69
CA GLU A 100 -15.92 12.57 39.13
C GLU A 100 -15.53 13.65 38.13
N VAL A 101 -16.52 14.29 37.51
CA VAL A 101 -16.37 15.46 36.63
C VAL A 101 -17.50 16.43 36.94
N GLU A 102 -17.24 17.73 36.95
CA GLU A 102 -18.33 18.69 37.13
C GLU A 102 -19.18 18.73 35.84
N PRO A 103 -20.52 18.75 35.92
CA PRO A 103 -21.36 18.68 34.72
C PRO A 103 -21.36 19.98 33.89
N GLY A 104 -20.80 21.08 34.42
CA GLY A 104 -20.86 22.41 33.82
C GLY A 104 -22.06 23.24 34.28
N PRO A 105 -22.39 24.34 33.56
CA PRO A 105 -21.86 24.73 32.27
C PRO A 105 -20.41 25.24 32.32
N TYR A 106 -19.62 24.79 31.36
CA TYR A 106 -18.29 25.32 31.06
C TYR A 106 -18.41 26.35 29.94
N ALA A 107 -18.34 27.63 30.29
CA ALA A 107 -18.26 28.71 29.31
C ALA A 107 -16.91 28.66 28.58
N ILE A 108 -16.94 28.57 27.26
CA ILE A 108 -15.77 28.62 26.37
C ILE A 108 -16.00 29.73 25.37
N GLU A 109 -15.18 30.78 25.42
CA GLU A 109 -15.32 31.92 24.51
C GLU A 109 -14.94 31.52 23.08
N ALA A 110 -15.24 32.40 22.12
CA ALA A 110 -14.96 32.16 20.71
C ALA A 110 -13.46 31.92 20.47
N TYR A 111 -13.11 30.86 19.74
CA TYR A 111 -11.72 30.48 19.43
C TYR A 111 -10.83 30.17 20.64
N GLU A 112 -11.41 30.01 21.83
CA GLU A 112 -10.69 29.65 23.04
C GLU A 112 -10.77 28.15 23.35
N SER A 113 -9.92 27.72 24.28
CA SER A 113 -9.94 26.36 24.82
C SER A 113 -10.11 26.37 26.33
N ARG A 114 -10.73 25.32 26.87
CA ARG A 114 -10.91 25.14 28.30
C ARG A 114 -10.57 23.71 28.71
N ASP A 115 -9.84 23.58 29.80
CA ASP A 115 -9.53 22.28 30.41
C ASP A 115 -10.62 21.91 31.42
N ILE A 116 -11.21 20.75 31.21
CA ILE A 116 -12.21 20.13 32.09
C ILE A 116 -11.49 19.08 32.92
N GLY A 117 -11.27 19.37 34.20
CA GLY A 117 -10.65 18.45 35.14
C GLY A 117 -11.60 17.33 35.55
N PHE A 118 -11.07 16.13 35.72
CA PHE A 118 -11.80 14.98 36.26
C PHE A 118 -10.90 14.15 37.19
N THR A 119 -11.52 13.43 38.11
CA THR A 119 -10.86 12.53 39.06
C THR A 119 -11.42 11.12 38.90
N ILE A 120 -10.58 10.11 38.91
CA ILE A 120 -10.97 8.70 39.00
C ILE A 120 -10.61 8.20 40.39
N ASN A 121 -11.61 7.83 41.18
CA ASN A 121 -11.47 7.27 42.53
C ASN A 121 -11.67 5.76 42.46
N ILE A 122 -10.57 5.00 42.40
CA ILE A 122 -10.61 3.55 42.24
C ILE A 122 -10.90 2.92 43.60
N PRO A 123 -11.97 2.13 43.77
CA PRO A 123 -12.26 1.45 45.04
C PRO A 123 -11.16 0.46 45.43
N GLU A 124 -10.98 0.21 46.73
CA GLU A 124 -10.10 -0.87 47.22
C GLU A 124 -10.61 -2.26 46.80
N SER A 125 -11.92 -2.40 46.58
CA SER A 125 -12.58 -3.62 46.12
C SER A 125 -12.65 -3.72 44.58
N ALA A 126 -11.91 -2.90 43.83
CA ALA A 126 -11.92 -2.95 42.37
C ALA A 126 -11.38 -4.30 41.87
N GLU A 127 -12.14 -4.95 40.99
CA GLU A 127 -11.69 -6.19 40.36
C GLU A 127 -10.51 -5.90 39.42
N PRO A 128 -9.48 -6.77 39.36
CA PRO A 128 -8.40 -6.61 38.39
C PRO A 128 -8.88 -6.74 36.95
N GLY A 129 -8.29 -5.94 36.06
CA GLY A 129 -8.59 -5.97 34.63
C GLY A 129 -9.09 -4.63 34.08
N GLY A 130 -9.78 -4.69 32.94
CA GLY A 130 -10.16 -3.51 32.19
C GLY A 130 -11.46 -2.86 32.64
N HIS A 131 -11.45 -1.54 32.83
CA HIS A 131 -12.61 -0.72 33.14
C HIS A 131 -12.75 0.45 32.14
N TYR A 132 -13.97 0.70 31.66
CA TYR A 132 -14.20 1.56 30.50
C TYR A 132 -15.35 2.55 30.69
N ALA A 133 -15.06 3.83 30.47
CA ALA A 133 -16.06 4.88 30.41
C ALA A 133 -15.64 5.97 29.43
N ALA A 134 -16.58 6.81 29.02
CA ALA A 134 -16.33 7.97 28.21
C ALA A 134 -16.81 9.23 28.92
N ILE A 135 -15.99 10.29 28.87
CA ILE A 135 -16.43 11.63 29.22
C ILE A 135 -16.95 12.27 27.93
N LEU A 136 -18.26 12.50 27.90
CA LEU A 136 -18.98 13.07 26.77
C LEU A 136 -19.27 14.54 27.04
N ILE A 137 -18.89 15.38 26.09
CA ILE A 137 -19.06 16.83 26.14
C ILE A 137 -20.08 17.26 25.09
N GLY A 138 -21.18 17.85 25.55
CA GLY A 138 -22.27 18.32 24.71
C GLY A 138 -22.61 19.80 24.90
N THR A 139 -23.36 20.39 23.98
CA THR A 139 -23.88 21.77 24.09
C THR A 139 -25.25 21.87 24.74
N LYS A 140 -25.73 20.76 25.30
CA LYS A 140 -26.97 20.66 26.06
C LYS A 140 -26.66 20.02 27.41
N PRO A 141 -27.35 20.44 28.48
CA PRO A 141 -27.27 19.73 29.74
C PRO A 141 -27.72 18.28 29.57
N PRO A 142 -27.16 17.33 30.32
CA PRO A 142 -27.67 15.97 30.43
C PRO A 142 -29.17 16.03 30.79
N GLU A 143 -30.00 15.23 30.12
CA GLU A 143 -31.45 15.40 30.14
C GLU A 143 -32.06 15.45 31.55
N ASP A 144 -32.65 16.61 31.87
CA ASP A 144 -33.87 16.68 32.70
C ASP A 144 -34.91 17.71 32.20
N LYS A 145 -34.58 18.63 31.28
CA LYS A 145 -35.57 19.60 30.76
C LYS A 145 -35.24 20.17 29.37
N ILE A 146 -35.71 19.54 28.29
CA ILE A 146 -35.93 20.28 27.03
C ILE A 146 -37.23 19.81 26.34
N LYS A 147 -38.33 20.54 26.62
CA LYS A 147 -39.47 20.64 25.69
C LYS A 147 -39.14 21.77 24.71
N GLY A 148 -38.90 21.44 23.44
CA GLY A 148 -38.74 22.45 22.40
C GLY A 148 -38.29 21.89 21.06
N SER A 149 -39.11 22.10 20.04
CA SER A 149 -38.80 21.82 18.62
C SER A 149 -37.87 22.90 18.06
N ALA A 150 -36.59 22.83 18.43
CA ALA A 150 -35.52 23.51 17.73
C ALA A 150 -34.39 22.49 17.56
N ILE A 151 -34.19 22.03 16.32
CA ILE A 151 -33.05 21.20 15.94
C ILE A 151 -31.80 22.11 15.97
N LYS A 152 -31.32 22.40 17.18
CA LYS A 152 -29.93 22.78 17.40
C LYS A 152 -29.13 21.49 17.33
N ILE A 153 -28.22 21.40 16.37
CA ILE A 153 -27.22 20.33 16.23
C ILE A 153 -26.52 20.21 17.60
N SER A 154 -26.88 19.20 18.38
CA SER A 154 -26.13 18.83 19.57
C SER A 154 -24.93 18.02 19.11
N SER A 155 -23.78 18.68 18.95
CA SER A 155 -22.52 17.95 18.87
C SER A 155 -22.23 17.37 20.24
N LEU A 156 -21.99 16.05 20.28
CA LEU A 156 -21.53 15.34 21.46
C LEU A 156 -20.16 14.76 21.11
N LEU A 157 -19.12 15.27 21.76
CA LEU A 157 -17.75 14.77 21.62
C LEU A 157 -17.44 13.83 22.77
N GLY A 158 -16.60 12.82 22.57
CA GLY A 158 -16.22 11.88 23.62
C GLY A 158 -14.72 11.69 23.73
N SER A 159 -14.23 11.67 24.97
CA SER A 159 -12.92 11.12 25.31
C SER A 159 -13.12 9.75 25.94
N LEU A 160 -12.55 8.71 25.34
CA LEU A 160 -12.62 7.35 25.86
C LEU A 160 -11.56 7.14 26.94
N ILE A 161 -11.92 6.50 28.05
CA ILE A 161 -11.01 6.14 29.12
C ILE A 161 -10.95 4.62 29.19
N LEU A 162 -9.75 4.07 29.00
CA LEU A 162 -9.41 2.67 29.16
C LEU A 162 -8.49 2.55 30.38
N LEU A 163 -9.07 2.18 31.52
CA LEU A 163 -8.34 1.96 32.76
C LEU A 163 -8.03 0.47 32.90
N ASN A 164 -6.79 0.13 33.28
CA ASN A 164 -6.42 -1.21 33.72
C ASN A 164 -6.16 -1.17 35.22
N VAL A 165 -6.92 -1.94 35.99
CA VAL A 165 -6.71 -2.13 37.42
C VAL A 165 -5.72 -3.28 37.62
N ASN A 166 -4.59 -2.97 38.28
CA ASN A 166 -3.52 -3.94 38.52
C ASN A 166 -4.00 -5.12 39.38
N GLY A 167 -3.55 -6.33 39.03
CA GLY A 167 -3.84 -7.57 39.75
C GLY A 167 -3.78 -8.77 38.81
N ASP A 168 -4.51 -9.84 39.12
CA ASP A 168 -4.58 -11.08 38.32
C ASP A 168 -5.44 -10.89 37.05
N ALA A 169 -5.05 -9.95 36.19
CA ALA A 169 -5.69 -9.74 34.90
C ALA A 169 -5.20 -10.77 33.86
N ILE A 170 -6.14 -11.31 33.08
CA ILE A 170 -5.84 -12.28 32.03
C ILE A 170 -5.72 -11.55 30.70
N GLU A 171 -4.52 -11.51 30.16
CA GLU A 171 -4.29 -11.15 28.76
C GLU A 171 -4.40 -12.42 27.91
N SER A 172 -5.38 -12.50 27.01
CA SER A 172 -5.53 -13.64 26.11
C SER A 172 -6.31 -13.23 24.87
N GLY A 173 -5.89 -13.71 23.71
CA GLY A 173 -6.55 -13.41 22.45
C GLY A 173 -6.30 -14.48 21.40
N ARG A 174 -7.10 -14.48 20.34
CA ARG A 174 -6.93 -15.41 19.23
C ARG A 174 -7.38 -14.83 17.90
N ILE A 175 -6.76 -15.30 16.83
CA ILE A 175 -7.25 -15.08 15.48
C ILE A 175 -8.51 -15.91 15.29
N ARG A 176 -9.64 -15.24 15.05
CA ARG A 176 -10.92 -15.88 14.69
C ARG A 176 -11.02 -16.14 13.21
N GLU A 177 -10.48 -15.23 12.41
CA GLU A 177 -10.53 -15.32 10.97
C GLU A 177 -9.29 -14.66 10.35
N PHE A 178 -8.67 -15.35 9.42
CA PHE A 178 -7.77 -14.75 8.44
C PHE A 178 -8.14 -15.35 7.08
N SER A 179 -8.64 -14.53 6.18
CA SER A 179 -9.21 -14.98 4.92
C SER A 179 -9.01 -13.96 3.80
N THR A 180 -9.27 -14.39 2.57
CA THR A 180 -9.36 -13.52 1.39
C THR A 180 -10.73 -13.65 0.75
N ASP A 181 -11.20 -12.62 0.03
CA ASP A 181 -12.53 -12.63 -0.59
C ASP A 181 -12.73 -13.78 -1.61
N LYS A 182 -11.64 -14.26 -2.21
CA LYS A 182 -11.62 -15.35 -3.19
C LYS A 182 -10.41 -16.26 -2.96
N LYS A 183 -10.50 -17.51 -3.44
CA LYS A 183 -9.36 -18.44 -3.48
C LYS A 183 -8.51 -18.30 -4.75
N CYS A 184 -9.08 -17.74 -5.83
CA CYS A 184 -8.44 -17.56 -7.12
C CYS A 184 -8.76 -16.16 -7.69
N TYR A 185 -7.74 -15.45 -8.14
CA TYR A 185 -7.82 -14.08 -8.66
C TYR A 185 -7.29 -14.00 -10.10
N ASN A 186 -7.95 -13.22 -10.96
CA ASN A 186 -7.47 -12.98 -12.33
C ASN A 186 -6.34 -11.96 -12.39
N LYS A 187 -6.22 -11.10 -11.37
CA LYS A 187 -5.22 -10.04 -11.21
C LYS A 187 -4.81 -9.96 -9.73
N PRO A 188 -3.61 -9.49 -9.41
CA PRO A 188 -3.17 -9.21 -8.04
C PRO A 188 -3.90 -7.98 -7.47
N ASP A 189 -5.15 -8.19 -7.04
CA ASP A 189 -6.00 -7.26 -6.28
C ASP A 189 -6.75 -8.09 -5.24
N ILE A 190 -6.14 -8.22 -4.06
CA ILE A 190 -6.55 -9.15 -3.00
C ILE A 190 -7.06 -8.32 -1.81
N ASN A 191 -8.26 -8.64 -1.34
CA ASN A 191 -8.77 -8.14 -0.07
C ASN A 191 -8.57 -9.20 1.01
N PHE A 192 -7.82 -8.85 2.05
CA PHE A 192 -7.65 -9.65 3.25
C PHE A 192 -8.63 -9.20 4.32
N SER A 193 -9.28 -10.16 4.99
CA SER A 193 -10.13 -9.94 6.15
C SER A 193 -9.47 -10.62 7.35
N VAL A 194 -9.26 -9.85 8.42
CA VAL A 194 -8.64 -10.31 9.66
C VAL A 194 -9.61 -10.04 10.80
N ARG A 195 -9.97 -11.06 11.59
CA ARG A 195 -10.77 -10.91 12.81
C ARG A 195 -10.00 -11.48 13.99
N PHE A 196 -9.82 -10.66 15.00
CA PHE A 196 -9.13 -11.02 16.23
C PHE A 196 -10.10 -10.87 17.41
N GLU A 197 -10.15 -11.89 18.27
CA GLU A 197 -10.96 -11.89 19.49
C GLU A 197 -10.08 -11.69 20.71
N ASN A 198 -10.54 -10.83 21.62
CA ASN A 198 -10.03 -10.76 22.98
C ASN A 198 -10.83 -11.70 23.87
N THR A 199 -10.16 -12.71 24.43
CA THR A 199 -10.75 -13.69 25.36
C THR A 199 -10.28 -13.48 26.80
N GLY A 200 -9.56 -12.39 27.06
CA GLY A 200 -9.05 -12.01 28.37
C GLY A 200 -9.99 -11.08 29.14
N SER A 201 -9.51 -10.61 30.29
CA SER A 201 -10.24 -9.69 31.19
C SER A 201 -9.79 -8.22 31.07
N VAL A 202 -8.75 -7.94 30.26
CA VAL A 202 -8.25 -6.59 29.99
C VAL A 202 -8.26 -6.30 28.49
N HIS A 203 -8.30 -5.03 28.11
CA HIS A 203 -8.22 -4.66 26.70
C HIS A 203 -6.83 -4.97 26.16
N ILE A 204 -6.77 -5.45 24.92
CA ILE A 204 -5.51 -5.74 24.24
C ILE A 204 -5.43 -4.97 22.94
N GLN A 205 -4.21 -4.67 22.51
CA GLN A 205 -3.93 -4.02 21.24
C GLN A 205 -2.99 -4.93 20.43
N PRO A 206 -3.54 -5.85 19.63
CA PRO A 206 -2.70 -6.76 18.86
C PRO A 206 -1.95 -5.99 17.77
N GLN A 207 -0.64 -6.20 17.70
CA GLN A 207 0.28 -5.61 16.75
C GLN A 207 0.89 -6.72 15.90
N GLY A 208 0.98 -6.53 14.59
CA GLY A 208 1.39 -7.61 13.73
C GLY A 208 1.55 -7.23 12.28
N GLU A 209 1.72 -8.23 11.43
CA GLU A 209 1.93 -8.02 10.02
C GLU A 209 1.39 -9.16 9.17
N ILE A 210 0.94 -8.83 7.97
CA ILE A 210 0.64 -9.81 6.92
C ILE A 210 1.84 -9.86 5.96
N LYS A 211 2.55 -10.98 5.95
CA LYS A 211 3.63 -11.27 5.00
C LYS A 211 3.09 -12.06 3.82
N ILE A 212 3.35 -11.57 2.61
CA ILE A 212 2.89 -12.20 1.38
C ILE A 212 4.08 -12.78 0.63
N PHE A 213 4.04 -14.08 0.37
CA PHE A 213 5.06 -14.82 -0.36
C PHE A 213 4.50 -15.36 -1.67
N ASN A 214 5.32 -15.32 -2.72
CA ASN A 214 5.00 -15.98 -3.99
C ASN A 214 5.30 -17.49 -3.93
N PHE A 215 5.06 -18.21 -5.03
CA PHE A 215 5.30 -19.65 -5.11
C PHE A 215 6.78 -20.07 -4.98
N LEU A 216 7.73 -19.14 -5.18
CA LEU A 216 9.16 -19.40 -4.95
C LEU A 216 9.57 -19.14 -3.49
N GLY A 217 8.65 -18.73 -2.62
CA GLY A 217 8.96 -18.31 -1.26
C GLY A 217 9.58 -16.91 -1.15
N LYS A 218 9.64 -16.15 -2.24
CA LYS A 218 10.11 -14.76 -2.22
C LYS A 218 9.02 -13.88 -1.59
N GLU A 219 9.42 -13.09 -0.60
CA GLU A 219 8.56 -12.06 -0.01
C GLU A 219 8.23 -10.97 -1.04
N LYS A 220 6.94 -10.65 -1.14
CA LYS A 220 6.39 -9.69 -2.08
C LYS A 220 5.92 -8.41 -1.41
N LYS A 221 5.37 -8.52 -0.21
CA LYS A 221 4.83 -7.39 0.54
C LYS A 221 4.70 -7.74 2.03
N ILE A 222 4.90 -6.73 2.86
CA ILE A 222 4.54 -6.71 4.28
C ILE A 222 3.45 -5.64 4.45
N ILE A 223 2.37 -5.99 5.15
CA ILE A 223 1.29 -5.06 5.53
C ILE A 223 1.28 -4.99 7.07
N PRO A 224 1.76 -3.90 7.68
CA PRO A 224 1.76 -3.75 9.13
C PRO A 224 0.34 -3.50 9.65
N ILE A 225 0.05 -4.03 10.84
CA ILE A 225 -1.21 -3.92 11.56
C ILE A 225 -0.92 -3.33 12.94
N ASN A 226 -1.54 -2.17 13.24
CA ASN A 226 -1.47 -1.47 14.51
C ASN A 226 -0.05 -1.11 15.02
N HIS A 227 0.99 -1.16 14.19
CA HIS A 227 2.36 -0.78 14.59
C HIS A 227 2.50 0.73 14.88
N TYR A 228 1.72 1.57 14.19
CA TYR A 228 1.91 3.02 14.18
C TYR A 228 0.70 3.80 14.70
N THR A 229 -0.18 3.14 15.45
CA THR A 229 -1.38 3.77 16.00
C THR A 229 -1.58 3.37 17.46
N LYS A 230 -2.08 4.31 18.26
CA LYS A 230 -2.55 4.04 19.64
C LYS A 230 -3.99 3.50 19.66
N LEU A 231 -4.60 3.38 18.48
CA LEU A 231 -5.92 2.80 18.21
C LEU A 231 -5.78 1.30 17.92
N GLY A 232 -6.91 0.62 17.72
CA GLY A 232 -6.89 -0.83 17.49
C GLY A 232 -7.14 -1.67 18.75
N ASN A 233 -7.45 -1.03 19.89
CA ASN A 233 -7.82 -1.75 21.12
C ASN A 233 -9.05 -2.63 20.90
N ILE A 234 -9.03 -3.80 21.55
CA ILE A 234 -10.12 -4.76 21.59
C ILE A 234 -10.50 -4.94 23.05
N LEU A 235 -11.75 -4.63 23.39
CA LEU A 235 -12.25 -4.80 24.75
C LEU A 235 -12.41 -6.29 25.09
N PRO A 236 -12.45 -6.65 26.39
CA PRO A 236 -12.75 -8.00 26.84
C PRO A 236 -13.99 -8.57 26.16
N ASN A 237 -13.94 -9.85 25.81
CA ASN A 237 -15.04 -10.58 25.17
C ASN A 237 -15.56 -9.94 23.87
N SER A 238 -14.69 -9.24 23.14
CA SER A 238 -15.05 -8.59 21.89
C SER A 238 -14.13 -8.97 20.74
N ILE A 239 -14.62 -8.75 19.52
CA ILE A 239 -13.92 -9.06 18.27
C ILE A 239 -13.66 -7.75 17.53
N ARG A 240 -12.48 -7.64 16.93
CA ARG A 240 -12.14 -6.56 16.01
C ARG A 240 -11.80 -7.10 14.64
N LYS A 241 -12.32 -6.44 13.61
CA LYS A 241 -12.13 -6.75 12.20
C LYS A 241 -11.31 -5.66 11.52
N TRP A 242 -10.32 -6.08 10.74
CA TRP A 242 -9.58 -5.22 9.82
C TRP A 242 -9.64 -5.78 8.41
N ASP A 243 -9.81 -4.90 7.45
CA ASP A 243 -9.79 -5.21 6.02
C ASP A 243 -8.59 -4.53 5.38
N PHE A 244 -7.77 -5.28 4.64
CA PHE A 244 -6.59 -4.77 3.95
C PHE A 244 -6.69 -5.07 2.46
N ASN A 245 -6.27 -4.14 1.61
CA ASN A 245 -6.15 -4.37 0.17
C ASN A 245 -4.68 -4.42 -0.23
N TRP A 246 -4.34 -5.42 -1.05
CA TRP A 246 -3.03 -5.55 -1.67
C TRP A 246 -3.17 -5.63 -3.19
N THR A 247 -2.45 -4.74 -3.87
CA THR A 247 -2.31 -4.75 -5.32
C THR A 247 -0.85 -4.89 -5.75
N ALA A 248 -0.61 -5.52 -6.90
CA ALA A 248 0.71 -5.65 -7.50
C ALA A 248 0.65 -5.58 -9.04
N ASP A 249 1.81 -5.63 -9.69
CA ASP A 249 1.88 -5.62 -11.15
C ASP A 249 1.44 -6.97 -11.73
N SER A 250 0.60 -6.92 -12.77
CA SER A 250 0.04 -8.12 -13.42
C SER A 250 1.03 -8.74 -14.42
N SER A 251 2.10 -9.34 -13.91
CA SER A 251 3.08 -10.07 -14.74
C SER A 251 2.71 -11.55 -14.87
N ILE A 252 2.95 -12.13 -16.06
CA ILE A 252 2.73 -13.58 -16.30
C ILE A 252 3.61 -14.46 -15.40
N TRP A 253 4.77 -13.95 -15.00
CA TRP A 253 5.73 -14.62 -14.12
C TRP A 253 5.32 -14.54 -12.64
N GLU A 254 4.34 -13.69 -12.34
CA GLU A 254 3.78 -13.54 -11.00
C GLU A 254 2.47 -14.31 -10.83
N MET A 255 2.07 -15.10 -11.83
CA MET A 255 0.96 -16.04 -11.70
C MET A 255 1.41 -17.26 -10.89
N GLY A 256 0.53 -17.77 -10.02
CA GLY A 256 0.82 -18.95 -9.21
C GLY A 256 0.09 -18.97 -7.88
N ARG A 257 0.48 -19.90 -7.03
CA ARG A 257 0.02 -20.00 -5.64
C ARG A 257 0.80 -19.03 -4.77
N TYR A 258 0.08 -18.26 -3.98
CA TYR A 258 0.61 -17.35 -2.98
C TYR A 258 0.30 -17.89 -1.59
N ARG A 259 1.14 -17.49 -0.64
CA ARG A 259 0.98 -17.77 0.78
C ARG A 259 1.00 -16.44 1.51
N ALA A 260 -0.02 -16.19 2.32
CA ALA A 260 -0.03 -15.06 3.24
C ALA A 260 0.05 -15.58 4.66
N GLU A 261 0.94 -15.02 5.46
CA GLU A 261 1.15 -15.33 6.87
C GLU A 261 0.78 -14.11 7.69
N LEU A 262 -0.13 -14.28 8.63
CA LEU A 262 -0.50 -13.30 9.62
C LEU A 262 0.15 -13.70 10.94
N VAL A 263 0.87 -12.77 11.56
CA VAL A 263 1.40 -12.94 12.91
C VAL A 263 0.97 -11.74 13.73
N PHE A 264 0.38 -12.00 14.89
CA PHE A 264 0.07 -10.98 15.89
C PHE A 264 0.87 -11.25 17.16
N GLY A 265 1.52 -10.21 17.68
CA GLY A 265 1.95 -10.07 19.07
C GLY A 265 0.94 -9.24 19.87
N TYR A 266 0.68 -9.60 21.12
CA TYR A 266 -0.22 -8.88 22.01
C TYR A 266 0.16 -9.10 23.48
N GLY A 267 -0.50 -8.35 24.36
CA GLY A 267 -0.19 -8.28 25.78
C GLY A 267 1.01 -7.38 26.10
N GLU A 268 1.38 -7.30 27.37
CA GLU A 268 2.50 -6.49 27.84
C GLU A 268 3.81 -6.91 27.14
N ASN A 269 4.44 -5.98 26.42
CA ASN A 269 5.64 -6.21 25.60
C ASN A 269 5.49 -7.30 24.51
N ALA A 270 4.28 -7.53 23.98
CA ALA A 270 4.02 -8.53 22.93
C ALA A 270 4.49 -9.95 23.30
N ARG A 271 4.45 -10.30 24.60
CA ARG A 271 4.87 -11.62 25.10
C ARG A 271 3.99 -12.77 24.60
N GLN A 272 2.78 -12.47 24.13
CA GLN A 272 1.87 -13.46 23.57
C GLN A 272 1.81 -13.31 22.05
N SER A 273 1.83 -14.43 21.34
CA SER A 273 1.77 -14.44 19.89
C SER A 273 0.76 -15.44 19.36
N THR A 274 0.13 -15.13 18.24
CA THR A 274 -0.71 -16.06 17.48
C THR A 274 -0.48 -15.83 16.00
N ASP A 275 -0.43 -16.92 15.24
CA ASP A 275 -0.20 -16.89 13.81
C ASP A 275 -1.24 -17.72 13.04
N GLN A 276 -1.46 -17.34 11.79
CA GLN A 276 -2.30 -18.09 10.86
C GLN A 276 -1.79 -17.88 9.43
N ALA A 277 -1.78 -18.94 8.63
CA ALA A 277 -1.40 -18.88 7.23
C ALA A 277 -2.54 -19.30 6.29
N ILE A 278 -2.69 -18.58 5.19
CA ILE A 278 -3.64 -18.89 4.13
C ILE A 278 -2.95 -18.95 2.77
N HIS A 279 -3.62 -19.59 1.82
CA HIS A 279 -3.16 -19.70 0.46
C HIS A 279 -4.24 -19.27 -0.52
N PHE A 280 -3.83 -18.57 -1.57
CA PHE A 280 -4.68 -18.16 -2.67
C PHE A 280 -3.91 -18.23 -3.99
N TRP A 281 -4.62 -18.20 -5.10
CA TRP A 281 -4.04 -18.29 -6.44
C TRP A 281 -4.24 -17.01 -7.21
N ILE A 282 -3.22 -16.60 -7.96
CA ILE A 282 -3.33 -15.52 -8.95
C ILE A 282 -3.11 -16.16 -10.32
N ILE A 283 -4.17 -16.28 -11.12
CA ILE A 283 -4.15 -16.91 -12.44
C ILE A 283 -4.98 -16.07 -13.40
N ASN A 284 -4.33 -15.44 -14.38
CA ASN A 284 -5.02 -14.76 -15.46
C ASN A 284 -5.52 -15.77 -16.52
N ILE A 285 -6.77 -16.21 -16.36
CA ILE A 285 -7.40 -17.20 -17.25
C ILE A 285 -7.46 -16.72 -18.70
N LYS A 286 -7.58 -15.40 -18.95
CA LYS A 286 -7.60 -14.85 -20.32
C LYS A 286 -6.28 -15.11 -21.04
N ILE A 287 -5.15 -14.89 -20.36
CA ILE A 287 -3.83 -15.16 -20.92
C ILE A 287 -3.68 -16.66 -21.18
N LEU A 288 -4.09 -17.51 -20.24
CA LEU A 288 -4.02 -18.97 -20.41
C LEU A 288 -4.87 -19.45 -21.60
N LEU A 289 -6.07 -18.91 -21.78
CA LEU A 289 -6.94 -19.21 -22.92
C LEU A 289 -6.34 -18.74 -24.25
N ILE A 290 -5.68 -17.58 -24.30
CA ILE A 290 -4.99 -17.09 -25.49
C ILE A 290 -3.84 -18.02 -25.85
N ILE A 291 -3.02 -18.42 -24.87
CA ILE A 291 -1.91 -19.37 -25.07
C ILE A 291 -2.45 -20.70 -25.57
N PHE A 292 -3.45 -21.27 -24.89
CA PHE A 292 -4.05 -22.55 -25.27
C PHE A 292 -4.67 -22.50 -26.66
N SER A 293 -5.41 -21.44 -26.98
CA SER A 293 -6.02 -21.25 -28.30
C SER A 293 -4.97 -21.08 -29.39
N SER A 294 -3.87 -20.39 -29.10
CA SER A 294 -2.74 -20.23 -30.03
C SER A 294 -2.08 -21.58 -30.32
N VAL A 295 -1.77 -22.37 -29.27
CA VAL A 295 -1.18 -23.72 -29.42
C VAL A 295 -2.13 -24.65 -30.18
N LEU A 296 -3.42 -24.66 -29.84
CA LEU A 296 -4.43 -25.45 -30.53
C LEU A 296 -4.56 -25.05 -32.01
N PHE A 297 -4.54 -23.75 -32.31
CA PHE A 297 -4.58 -23.24 -33.67
C PHE A 297 -3.37 -23.71 -34.49
N VAL A 298 -2.16 -23.63 -33.93
CA VAL A 298 -0.93 -24.14 -34.58
C VAL A 298 -1.02 -25.65 -34.82
N PHE A 299 -1.53 -26.40 -33.85
CA PHE A 299 -1.72 -27.83 -33.98
C PHE A 299 -2.72 -28.20 -35.09
N LEU A 300 -3.86 -27.51 -35.16
CA LEU A 300 -4.85 -27.72 -36.23
C LEU A 300 -4.29 -27.34 -37.62
N LEU A 301 -3.53 -26.25 -37.69
CA LEU A 301 -2.86 -25.80 -38.91
C LEU A 301 -1.80 -26.84 -39.36
N PHE A 302 -1.04 -27.41 -38.42
CA PHE A 302 -0.13 -28.52 -38.71
C PHE A 302 -0.87 -29.74 -39.29
N LEU A 303 -1.97 -30.18 -38.66
CA LEU A 303 -2.79 -31.28 -39.17
C LEU A 303 -3.36 -30.99 -40.57
N PHE A 304 -3.77 -29.74 -40.81
CA PHE A 304 -4.25 -29.30 -42.12
C PHE A 304 -3.16 -29.41 -43.19
N PHE A 305 -1.94 -28.95 -42.93
CA PHE A 305 -0.82 -29.04 -43.88
C PHE A 305 -0.40 -30.48 -44.15
N VAL A 306 -0.39 -31.36 -43.14
CA VAL A 306 -0.11 -32.79 -43.31
C VAL A 306 -1.17 -33.42 -44.23
N LYS A 307 -2.46 -33.18 -43.98
CA LYS A 307 -3.55 -33.67 -44.85
C LYS A 307 -3.44 -33.13 -46.28
N ALA A 308 -3.15 -31.85 -46.44
CA ALA A 308 -2.99 -31.22 -47.75
C ALA A 308 -1.79 -31.81 -48.53
N TYR A 309 -0.67 -32.08 -47.84
CA TYR A 309 0.51 -32.73 -48.41
C TYR A 309 0.21 -34.15 -48.90
N ILE A 310 -0.42 -34.98 -48.05
CA ILE A 310 -0.79 -36.37 -48.42
C ILE A 310 -1.72 -36.37 -49.64
N LYS A 311 -2.73 -35.51 -49.66
CA LYS A 311 -3.66 -35.39 -50.80
C LYS A 311 -2.94 -34.99 -52.10
N ARG A 312 -1.95 -34.09 -52.01
CA ARG A 312 -1.14 -33.68 -53.16
C ARG A 312 -0.20 -34.80 -53.63
N ALA A 313 0.41 -35.54 -52.70
CA ALA A 313 1.27 -36.67 -53.01
C ALA A 313 0.51 -37.78 -53.75
N ILE A 314 -0.70 -38.14 -53.26
CA ILE A 314 -1.56 -39.14 -53.89
C ILE A 314 -1.94 -38.74 -55.32
N LYS A 315 -2.32 -37.47 -55.55
CA LYS A 315 -2.63 -36.97 -56.90
C LYS A 315 -1.44 -37.09 -57.85
N LEU A 316 -0.22 -36.78 -57.38
CA LEU A 316 0.99 -36.89 -58.18
C LEU A 316 1.36 -38.35 -58.50
N THR A 317 1.11 -39.29 -57.57
CA THR A 317 1.31 -40.72 -57.83
C THR A 317 0.25 -41.30 -58.75
N GLN A 318 -1.01 -40.87 -58.63
CA GLN A 318 -2.10 -41.28 -59.55
C GLN A 318 -1.86 -40.79 -60.98
N GLY A 319 -1.40 -39.54 -61.14
CA GLY A 319 -1.05 -38.99 -62.46
C GLY A 319 0.16 -39.67 -63.11
N ARG A 320 1.15 -40.12 -62.33
CA ARG A 320 2.29 -40.91 -62.83
C ARG A 320 1.96 -42.36 -63.14
N ALA A 321 0.95 -42.93 -62.50
CA ALA A 321 0.48 -44.30 -62.74
C ALA A 321 -0.51 -44.41 -63.92
N GLY A 322 -0.77 -43.32 -64.66
CA GLY A 322 -1.68 -43.33 -65.81
C GLY A 322 -3.18 -43.46 -65.46
N LEU A 323 -3.54 -43.36 -64.18
CA LEU A 323 -4.93 -43.38 -63.72
C LEU A 323 -5.47 -41.95 -63.76
N ILE A 324 -5.99 -41.53 -64.92
CA ILE A 324 -6.74 -40.28 -65.09
C ILE A 324 -8.03 -40.40 -64.26
N VAL A 325 -8.12 -39.64 -63.17
CA VAL A 325 -9.40 -39.41 -62.47
C VAL A 325 -10.15 -38.33 -63.25
N VAL A 326 -11.23 -38.72 -63.91
CA VAL A 326 -12.22 -37.81 -64.51
C VAL A 326 -12.78 -36.91 -63.41
N ASP A 327 -12.71 -35.60 -63.61
CA ASP A 327 -13.28 -34.58 -62.73
C ASP A 327 -14.81 -34.55 -62.92
N GLU A 328 -15.57 -34.99 -61.92
CA GLU A 328 -17.04 -35.04 -61.96
C GLU A 328 -17.73 -33.67 -62.03
N LYS A 329 -16.99 -32.55 -61.99
CA LYS A 329 -17.57 -31.20 -61.95
C LYS A 329 -17.78 -30.49 -63.29
N ASN A 330 -17.37 -31.07 -64.42
CA ASN A 330 -17.60 -30.46 -65.74
C ASN A 330 -18.57 -31.28 -66.61
N LYS A 331 -19.85 -31.38 -66.19
CA LYS A 331 -20.96 -31.61 -67.14
C LYS A 331 -21.24 -30.31 -67.90
N LYS A 332 -20.51 -30.07 -69.01
CA LYS A 332 -21.00 -29.15 -70.04
C LYS A 332 -22.19 -29.82 -70.73
N LYS A 333 -23.35 -29.17 -70.65
CA LYS A 333 -24.56 -29.51 -71.41
C LYS A 333 -24.21 -29.64 -72.90
N ILE A 334 -24.36 -30.85 -73.43
CA ILE A 334 -24.52 -31.03 -74.87
C ILE A 334 -25.97 -31.50 -75.03
N ASN A 335 -26.80 -30.59 -75.55
CA ASN A 335 -28.13 -30.91 -76.02
C ASN A 335 -27.97 -31.85 -77.22
N VAL A 336 -28.48 -33.08 -77.10
CA VAL A 336 -28.72 -33.94 -78.26
C VAL A 336 -30.23 -34.09 -78.35
N THR A 337 -30.76 -33.53 -79.43
CA THR A 337 -32.15 -33.57 -79.88
C THR A 337 -32.66 -35.01 -79.99
N GLU A 338 -33.91 -35.22 -79.62
CA GLU A 338 -34.62 -36.50 -79.74
C GLU A 338 -34.67 -36.98 -81.19
N GLU A 339 -34.25 -38.24 -81.44
CA GLU A 339 -34.91 -39.05 -82.48
C GLU A 339 -34.80 -40.56 -82.19
N LYS A 340 -35.95 -41.12 -81.79
CA LYS A 340 -36.53 -42.45 -82.07
C LYS A 340 -35.59 -43.64 -82.35
N ILE A 341 -35.73 -44.72 -81.56
CA ILE A 341 -36.41 -45.99 -81.94
C ILE A 341 -36.20 -47.08 -80.86
N SER A 342 -37.34 -47.57 -80.37
CA SER A 342 -37.75 -48.91 -79.92
C SER A 342 -36.78 -49.90 -79.25
N LYS A 343 -37.27 -50.40 -78.11
CA LYS A 343 -36.96 -51.68 -77.45
C LYS A 343 -36.77 -52.82 -78.46
N ASN A 344 -35.62 -53.49 -78.41
CA ASN A 344 -35.48 -54.94 -78.39
C ASN A 344 -34.04 -55.33 -78.06
N ASP A 345 -33.90 -56.48 -77.39
CA ASP A 345 -32.67 -57.22 -77.08
C ASP A 345 -31.97 -56.93 -75.74
N ILE A 346 -32.75 -57.03 -74.65
CA ILE A 346 -32.24 -57.25 -73.28
C ILE A 346 -31.84 -58.71 -73.01
N ASN A 347 -32.06 -59.68 -73.89
CA ASN A 347 -31.77 -61.09 -73.55
C ASN A 347 -31.03 -61.84 -74.65
N LYS A 348 -29.69 -61.79 -74.62
CA LYS A 348 -28.81 -62.84 -75.17
C LYS A 348 -27.33 -62.58 -74.84
N ALA A 349 -26.91 -63.00 -73.65
CA ALA A 349 -25.59 -63.61 -73.37
C ALA A 349 -25.33 -63.70 -71.84
N ILE A 350 -26.32 -64.14 -71.08
CA ILE A 350 -26.04 -64.88 -69.84
C ILE A 350 -25.90 -66.35 -70.29
N ILE A 351 -24.78 -66.98 -69.92
CA ILE A 351 -24.33 -68.36 -70.23
C ILE A 351 -23.47 -68.50 -71.50
N LYS A 352 -22.16 -68.21 -71.38
CA LYS A 352 -21.11 -69.13 -71.84
C LYS A 352 -19.74 -68.82 -71.21
N ASN A 353 -19.23 -69.81 -70.47
CA ASN A 353 -17.82 -70.14 -70.23
C ASN A 353 -16.91 -69.22 -69.40
N THR A 354 -16.88 -69.51 -68.10
CA THR A 354 -15.80 -70.24 -67.40
C THR A 354 -14.46 -70.44 -68.14
N ASN A 355 -13.37 -70.14 -67.41
CA ASN A 355 -11.97 -70.54 -67.63
C ASN A 355 -11.24 -70.03 -68.88
N LYS A 356 -10.50 -68.91 -68.74
CA LYS A 356 -9.14 -68.84 -69.31
C LYS A 356 -8.24 -67.88 -68.55
N LYS A 357 -7.35 -68.47 -67.76
CA LYS A 357 -6.03 -67.95 -67.41
C LYS A 357 -5.36 -67.44 -68.68
N LEU A 358 -5.25 -66.12 -68.85
CA LEU A 358 -4.43 -65.51 -69.89
C LEU A 358 -3.45 -64.56 -69.22
N LEU A 359 -2.25 -65.11 -69.09
CA LEU A 359 -0.99 -64.41 -68.92
C LEU A 359 -0.96 -63.19 -69.84
N VAL A 360 -0.86 -62.00 -69.27
CA VAL A 360 -0.20 -60.87 -69.95
C VAL A 360 1.08 -60.60 -69.17
N LYS A 361 2.14 -61.20 -69.70
CA LYS A 361 3.53 -60.92 -69.39
C LYS A 361 3.83 -59.53 -69.92
N ASN A 362 3.99 -58.53 -69.06
CA ASN A 362 4.69 -57.30 -69.42
C ASN A 362 6.05 -57.31 -68.73
N GLN A 363 7.07 -57.59 -69.53
CA GLN A 363 8.46 -57.29 -69.24
C GLN A 363 8.59 -55.79 -69.01
N ALA A 364 9.16 -55.41 -67.87
CA ALA A 364 9.89 -54.16 -67.73
C ALA A 364 11.19 -54.50 -66.99
N SER A 365 12.31 -54.41 -67.70
CA SER A 365 13.65 -54.41 -67.13
C SER A 365 13.78 -53.34 -66.04
N PRO A 366 14.65 -53.52 -65.04
CA PRO A 366 14.84 -52.53 -63.99
C PRO A 366 15.67 -51.37 -64.57
N SER A 367 15.01 -50.34 -65.10
CA SER A 367 15.68 -49.05 -65.23
C SER A 367 15.89 -48.50 -63.81
N LYS A 368 17.14 -48.59 -63.35
CA LYS A 368 17.68 -47.75 -62.28
C LYS A 368 17.41 -46.29 -62.59
N GLU A 369 16.27 -45.78 -62.15
CA GLU A 369 16.16 -44.40 -61.72
C GLU A 369 15.67 -44.42 -60.29
N GLU A 370 16.61 -44.11 -59.39
CA GLU A 370 16.33 -43.83 -58.00
C GLU A 370 15.10 -42.93 -57.89
N GLY A 371 14.01 -43.50 -57.39
CA GLY A 371 12.88 -42.74 -56.88
C GLY A 371 13.30 -41.96 -55.64
N LYS A 372 14.13 -40.92 -55.80
CA LYS A 372 14.25 -39.81 -54.85
C LYS A 372 12.91 -39.08 -54.85
N ILE A 373 11.91 -39.68 -54.20
CA ILE A 373 10.71 -38.96 -53.75
C ILE A 373 11.26 -37.89 -52.81
N LYS A 374 11.29 -36.64 -53.29
CA LYS A 374 11.90 -35.50 -52.60
C LYS A 374 11.27 -35.33 -51.21
N TRP A 375 11.95 -35.85 -50.19
CA TRP A 375 11.81 -35.48 -48.77
C TRP A 375 11.90 -33.95 -48.55
N GLY A 376 12.37 -33.21 -49.56
CA GLY A 376 12.50 -31.76 -49.55
C GLY A 376 11.23 -31.02 -49.13
N LEU A 377 10.04 -31.38 -49.65
CA LEU A 377 8.81 -30.63 -49.34
C LEU A 377 8.29 -30.88 -47.92
N PHE A 378 8.42 -32.10 -47.40
CA PHE A 378 8.08 -32.40 -46.00
C PHE A 378 9.04 -31.70 -45.04
N SER A 379 10.35 -31.70 -45.36
CA SER A 379 11.34 -30.92 -44.60
C SER A 379 11.08 -29.42 -44.65
N VAL A 380 10.55 -28.89 -45.76
CA VAL A 380 10.20 -27.47 -45.90
C VAL A 380 9.01 -27.12 -45.01
N VAL A 381 7.97 -27.95 -44.94
CA VAL A 381 6.82 -27.72 -44.05
C VAL A 381 7.26 -27.79 -42.58
N ILE A 382 8.10 -28.77 -42.21
CA ILE A 382 8.66 -28.87 -40.85
C ILE A 382 9.51 -27.63 -40.53
N LYS A 383 10.36 -27.17 -41.46
CA LYS A 383 11.15 -25.94 -41.27
C LYS A 383 10.27 -24.71 -41.10
N ILE A 384 9.16 -24.59 -41.84
CA ILE A 384 8.22 -23.48 -41.69
C ILE A 384 7.53 -23.54 -40.32
N VAL A 385 7.13 -24.72 -39.85
CA VAL A 385 6.53 -24.89 -38.52
C VAL A 385 7.53 -24.58 -37.41
N ILE A 386 8.78 -25.02 -37.55
CA ILE A 386 9.87 -24.70 -36.62
C ILE A 386 10.15 -23.20 -36.60
N VAL A 387 10.25 -22.55 -37.77
CA VAL A 387 10.43 -21.09 -37.88
C VAL A 387 9.25 -20.35 -37.26
N PHE A 388 8.02 -20.82 -37.47
CA PHE A 388 6.84 -20.23 -36.84
C PHE A 388 6.87 -20.39 -35.32
N LEU A 389 7.22 -21.57 -34.79
CA LEU A 389 7.41 -21.80 -33.35
C LEU A 389 8.51 -20.92 -32.78
N ILE A 390 9.62 -20.72 -33.50
CA ILE A 390 10.71 -19.81 -33.11
C ILE A 390 10.23 -18.36 -33.11
N ILE A 391 9.45 -17.93 -34.10
CA ILE A 391 8.86 -16.58 -34.13
C ILE A 391 7.87 -16.40 -32.98
N LEU A 392 7.07 -17.42 -32.66
CA LEU A 392 6.11 -17.38 -31.55
C LEU A 392 6.83 -17.35 -30.20
N LEU A 393 7.91 -18.13 -30.06
CA LEU A 393 8.80 -18.09 -28.90
C LEU A 393 9.50 -16.73 -28.79
N ALA A 394 10.01 -16.17 -29.88
CA ALA A 394 10.63 -14.85 -29.91
C ALA A 394 9.61 -13.75 -29.61
N PHE A 395 8.36 -13.89 -30.04
CA PHE A 395 7.27 -12.99 -29.71
C PHE A 395 6.89 -13.09 -28.22
N PHE A 396 6.88 -14.28 -27.64
CA PHE A 396 6.71 -14.46 -26.20
C PHE A 396 7.89 -13.89 -25.39
N ILE A 397 9.13 -14.11 -25.84
CA ILE A 397 10.33 -13.50 -25.27
C ILE A 397 10.25 -11.98 -25.38
N TYR A 398 9.78 -11.45 -26.51
CA TYR A 398 9.58 -10.02 -26.72
C TYR A 398 8.47 -9.43 -25.84
N LEU A 399 7.33 -10.11 -25.69
CA LEU A 399 6.27 -9.70 -24.75
C LEU A 399 6.76 -9.75 -23.30
N SER A 400 7.53 -10.79 -22.95
CA SER A 400 8.19 -10.91 -21.65
C SER A 400 9.21 -9.78 -21.43
N TYR A 401 10.01 -9.46 -22.46
CA TYR A 401 10.99 -8.38 -22.43
C TYR A 401 10.30 -7.02 -22.35
N LYS A 402 9.23 -6.77 -23.11
CA LYS A 402 8.46 -5.52 -23.07
C LYS A 402 7.79 -5.28 -21.72
N ASN A 403 7.24 -6.33 -21.09
CA ASN A 403 6.71 -6.24 -19.73
C ASN A 403 7.82 -6.01 -18.69
N ASN A 404 8.98 -6.69 -18.83
CA ASN A 404 10.16 -6.42 -18.00
C ASN A 404 10.86 -5.08 -18.32
N PHE A 405 10.68 -4.52 -19.51
CA PHE A 405 11.30 -3.27 -19.93
C PHE A 405 10.62 -2.07 -19.27
N ASN A 406 9.30 -2.13 -19.05
CA ASN A 406 8.62 -1.14 -18.21
C ASN A 406 9.09 -1.21 -16.76
N PHE A 407 9.37 -2.41 -16.25
CA PHE A 407 10.01 -2.62 -14.95
C PHE A 407 11.45 -2.07 -14.93
N PHE A 408 12.25 -2.32 -15.97
CA PHE A 408 13.62 -1.80 -16.11
C PHE A 408 13.68 -0.28 -16.27
N LYS A 409 12.71 0.34 -16.96
CA LYS A 409 12.62 1.79 -17.14
C LYS A 409 12.27 2.50 -15.83
N LYS A 410 11.46 1.86 -14.98
CA LYS A 410 11.18 2.27 -13.59
C LYS A 410 12.40 2.04 -12.68
N PHE A 411 13.16 0.97 -12.91
CA PHE A 411 14.39 0.65 -12.19
C PHE A 411 15.59 1.54 -12.56
N LEU A 412 15.64 2.09 -13.78
CA LEU A 412 16.73 2.93 -14.29
C LEU A 412 16.47 4.45 -14.20
N ASN A 413 15.33 4.88 -13.67
CA ASN A 413 14.96 6.29 -13.46
C ASN A 413 15.29 7.24 -14.64
N ILE A 414 15.07 6.81 -15.89
CA ILE A 414 15.38 7.62 -17.08
C ILE A 414 14.22 8.60 -17.32
N ASN A 415 14.30 9.78 -16.71
CA ASN A 415 13.50 10.94 -17.08
C ASN A 415 13.98 11.45 -18.45
N THR A 416 13.15 11.30 -19.48
CA THR A 416 13.39 11.92 -20.78
C THR A 416 12.96 13.39 -20.68
N THR A 417 13.90 14.27 -20.35
CA THR A 417 13.72 15.73 -20.46
C THR A 417 13.64 16.10 -21.94
N SER A 418 12.49 16.54 -22.41
CA SER A 418 12.35 17.20 -23.70
C SER A 418 13.09 18.54 -23.64
N VAL A 419 14.23 18.64 -24.34
CA VAL A 419 14.92 19.91 -24.57
C VAL A 419 14.11 20.69 -25.60
N GLU A 420 13.42 21.72 -25.14
CA GLU A 420 12.87 22.79 -25.97
C GLU A 420 14.04 23.71 -26.35
N ILE A 421 14.38 23.77 -27.64
CA ILE A 421 15.42 24.66 -28.15
C ILE A 421 14.81 26.06 -28.22
N ILE A 422 15.19 26.92 -27.27
CA ILE A 422 14.96 28.37 -27.37
C ILE A 422 16.20 28.98 -28.02
N GLU A 423 16.02 29.48 -29.23
CA GLU A 423 16.97 30.31 -29.97
C GLU A 423 16.97 31.70 -29.33
N VAL A 424 18.10 32.14 -28.77
CA VAL A 424 18.29 33.53 -28.32
C VAL A 424 19.49 34.14 -29.02
N GLU A 425 19.15 35.17 -29.78
CA GLU A 425 19.97 36.03 -30.62
C GLU A 425 20.96 36.86 -29.78
N LYS A 426 22.19 36.98 -30.28
CA LYS A 426 23.24 37.85 -29.70
C LYS A 426 23.02 39.28 -30.13
N GLU A 427 22.92 40.21 -29.18
CA GLU A 427 23.32 41.59 -29.38
C GLU A 427 24.29 42.07 -28.31
N ASN A 428 25.40 42.62 -28.79
CA ASN A 428 26.45 43.29 -28.02
C ASN A 428 26.05 44.76 -27.80
N ASN A 429 26.36 45.34 -26.63
CA ASN A 429 27.05 46.64 -26.62
C ASN A 429 27.72 46.99 -25.29
N ALA A 430 28.85 47.69 -25.44
CA ALA A 430 29.81 48.26 -24.48
C ALA A 430 29.17 49.11 -23.36
N GLY A 431 29.82 49.49 -22.25
CA GLY A 431 31.18 49.44 -21.68
C GLY A 431 31.05 50.05 -20.27
N VAL A 432 31.96 49.90 -19.30
CA VAL A 432 33.21 50.68 -19.14
C VAL A 432 33.83 50.28 -17.77
N VAL A 433 35.09 49.79 -17.80
CA VAL A 433 36.32 50.21 -17.04
C VAL A 433 36.20 50.36 -15.48
N LEU A 434 37.00 49.72 -14.60
CA LEU A 434 38.46 49.81 -14.40
C LEU A 434 39.06 48.66 -13.55
N GLU A 435 40.25 48.20 -14.00
CA GLU A 435 41.51 47.78 -13.33
C GLU A 435 41.53 47.38 -11.83
N LYS A 436 42.39 46.49 -11.33
CA LYS A 436 43.39 45.49 -11.78
C LYS A 436 43.88 44.77 -10.51
N GLU A 437 44.34 43.52 -10.70
CA GLU A 437 45.43 42.73 -10.05
C GLU A 437 46.09 43.25 -8.74
N ASN A 438 46.57 42.48 -7.76
CA ASN A 438 47.23 41.15 -7.68
C ASN A 438 47.39 40.87 -6.14
N THR A 439 47.07 39.72 -5.54
CA THR A 439 47.86 38.46 -5.36
C THR A 439 48.86 38.45 -4.16
N ILE A 440 48.88 37.30 -3.44
CA ILE A 440 49.90 36.72 -2.53
C ILE A 440 49.85 37.23 -1.07
N SER A 441 49.40 36.46 -0.06
CA SER A 441 49.93 35.24 0.62
C SER A 441 51.09 35.50 1.60
N SER A 442 51.22 34.60 2.58
CA SER A 442 52.24 34.47 3.66
C SER A 442 51.92 35.25 4.95
N THR A 443 52.14 34.78 6.18
CA THR A 443 52.86 33.60 6.72
C THR A 443 52.56 33.46 8.22
N THR A 444 52.71 32.25 8.74
CA THR A 444 52.80 31.89 10.18
C THR A 444 54.25 32.01 10.68
N GLU A 445 54.46 31.77 12.00
CA GLU A 445 55.73 31.64 12.77
C GLU A 445 56.20 32.96 13.45
N GLU A 446 56.72 33.01 14.68
CA GLU A 446 56.99 32.07 15.78
C GLU A 446 57.39 32.90 17.04
N GLU A 447 57.71 32.21 18.15
CA GLU A 447 58.46 32.65 19.37
C GLU A 447 57.70 33.33 20.52
N LYS A 448 58.05 33.19 21.81
CA LYS A 448 58.68 32.17 22.69
C LYS A 448 58.79 32.84 24.09
N GLU A 449 58.96 32.03 25.14
CA GLU A 449 59.38 32.35 26.53
C GLU A 449 58.39 33.06 27.47
N LYS A 450 58.45 32.94 28.82
CA LYS A 450 58.86 31.94 29.85
C LYS A 450 58.71 32.65 31.22
N ALA A 451 58.37 31.91 32.28
CA ALA A 451 58.55 32.22 33.72
C ALA A 451 57.66 33.34 34.33
N ASP A 452 57.26 33.37 35.61
CA ASP A 452 57.50 32.53 36.79
C ASP A 452 56.43 32.84 37.88
N GLU A 453 56.27 31.90 38.81
CA GLU A 453 55.92 32.01 40.24
C GLU A 453 54.90 33.05 40.78
N THR A 454 53.86 32.59 41.48
CA THR A 454 53.74 32.76 42.95
C THR A 454 52.67 31.86 43.57
N GLU A 455 53.06 31.20 44.67
CA GLU A 455 52.25 30.40 45.59
C GLU A 455 51.45 31.29 46.56
N GLU A 456 50.29 30.81 47.01
CA GLU A 456 49.87 30.94 48.41
C GLU A 456 48.97 29.76 48.81
N ALA A 457 49.42 29.01 49.82
CA ALA A 457 48.70 27.95 50.52
C ALA A 457 47.67 28.56 51.50
N THR A 458 46.61 27.87 51.95
CA THR A 458 46.66 27.05 53.19
C THR A 458 45.33 26.29 53.43
N SER A 459 45.47 24.97 53.71
CA SER A 459 44.72 24.09 54.65
C SER A 459 43.23 23.77 54.43
N THR A 460 42.79 22.58 53.97
CA THR A 460 42.76 21.19 54.54
C THR A 460 41.86 20.92 55.76
N LEU A 461 40.88 20.00 55.59
CA LEU A 461 40.44 18.87 56.47
C LEU A 461 39.60 17.90 55.59
N GLU A 462 40.17 16.80 55.03
CA GLU A 462 40.25 15.37 55.51
C GLU A 462 38.99 14.50 55.25
N PHE A 463 39.02 13.61 54.22
CA PHE A 463 39.15 12.11 54.19
C PHE A 463 37.77 11.38 54.23
N GLU A 464 37.41 10.31 53.48
CA GLU A 464 38.04 9.11 52.84
C GLU A 464 37.26 8.75 51.53
N GLU A 465 37.90 8.47 50.36
CA GLU A 465 38.19 7.17 49.67
C GLU A 465 36.96 6.22 49.45
N ASP A 466 36.54 5.82 48.23
CA ASP A 466 37.26 4.99 47.23
C ASP A 466 36.79 5.16 45.75
N ASP A 467 37.77 5.12 44.85
CA ASP A 467 37.86 4.50 43.50
C ASP A 467 36.88 4.82 42.35
N ILE A 468 37.22 5.85 41.56
CA ILE A 468 36.97 5.90 40.10
C ILE A 468 38.20 6.48 39.38
N ALA A 469 38.90 5.63 38.61
CA ALA A 469 39.70 6.03 37.44
C ALA A 469 39.69 4.82 36.48
N SER A 470 39.01 4.86 35.33
CA SER A 470 39.36 5.61 34.12
C SER A 470 40.83 5.44 33.72
N ASN A 471 41.09 4.47 32.85
CA ASN A 471 41.85 4.67 31.62
C ASN A 471 41.81 3.37 30.81
N THR A 472 41.26 3.43 29.61
CA THR A 472 41.95 3.06 28.36
C THR A 472 40.96 3.31 27.21
N GLU A 473 40.94 4.54 26.68
CA GLU A 473 40.52 4.77 25.29
C GLU A 473 41.66 5.52 24.60
N LEU A 474 42.51 4.75 23.93
CA LEU A 474 43.34 5.21 22.83
C LEU A 474 42.78 4.56 21.56
N ASP A 475 42.69 5.40 20.53
CA ASP A 475 42.61 5.08 19.11
C ASP A 475 41.27 4.59 18.52
N GLU A 476 40.44 5.54 18.08
CA GLU A 476 39.83 5.45 16.74
C GLU A 476 39.78 6.84 16.07
N GLN A 477 40.91 7.26 15.46
CA GLN A 477 40.81 8.07 14.24
C GLN A 477 40.36 7.15 13.11
N LYS A 478 39.05 7.14 12.84
CA LYS A 478 38.45 6.43 11.72
C LYS A 478 37.57 7.40 10.95
N ASN A 479 38.18 8.00 9.92
CA ASN A 479 37.57 8.51 8.69
C ASN A 479 36.02 8.59 8.73
N SER A 480 35.46 9.64 9.34
CA SER A 480 34.01 9.84 9.38
C SER A 480 33.55 10.19 7.97
N LYS A 481 33.04 9.20 7.24
CA LYS A 481 32.33 9.41 5.99
C LYS A 481 31.27 10.50 6.24
N GLU A 482 31.37 11.63 5.54
CA GLU A 482 30.45 12.74 5.70
C GLU A 482 29.02 12.27 5.39
N THR A 483 28.18 12.17 6.43
CA THR A 483 26.82 11.65 6.33
C THR A 483 25.98 12.58 5.47
N LYS A 484 25.42 12.08 4.37
CA LYS A 484 24.53 12.87 3.51
C LYS A 484 23.12 12.89 4.09
N ILE A 485 22.77 14.00 4.73
CA ILE A 485 21.44 14.23 5.32
C ILE A 485 20.60 15.12 4.40
N GLU A 486 19.40 14.69 4.02
CA GLU A 486 18.39 15.52 3.34
C GLU A 486 17.23 15.85 4.28
N VAL A 487 16.71 17.08 4.20
CA VAL A 487 15.50 17.48 4.94
C VAL A 487 14.41 17.89 3.96
N LEU A 488 13.26 17.21 4.05
CA LEU A 488 12.12 17.36 3.16
C LEU A 488 10.90 17.90 3.88
N ASN A 489 10.15 18.76 3.20
CA ASN A 489 8.87 19.26 3.69
C ASN A 489 7.74 18.28 3.35
N GLY A 490 7.16 17.64 4.38
CA GLY A 490 6.03 16.72 4.25
C GLY A 490 4.69 17.28 4.77
N SER A 491 4.67 18.49 5.34
CA SER A 491 3.46 19.10 5.93
C SER A 491 2.74 20.11 5.02
N GLY A 492 3.39 20.52 3.92
CA GLY A 492 2.88 21.57 3.02
C GLY A 492 3.04 23.00 3.56
N GLN A 493 3.58 23.20 4.76
CA GLN A 493 3.83 24.53 5.31
C GLN A 493 5.15 25.11 4.77
N SER A 494 5.12 26.32 4.22
CA SER A 494 6.31 26.95 3.64
C SER A 494 7.42 27.19 4.68
N GLY A 495 8.67 26.88 4.30
CA GLY A 495 9.88 27.13 5.12
C GLY A 495 10.16 26.10 6.22
N LEU A 496 9.30 25.09 6.40
CA LEU A 496 9.36 24.16 7.52
C LEU A 496 10.59 23.21 7.46
N ALA A 497 10.93 22.69 6.27
CA ALA A 497 12.16 21.93 6.07
C ALA A 497 13.43 22.76 6.35
N GLY A 498 13.42 24.05 6.00
CA GLY A 498 14.53 24.96 6.27
C GLY A 498 14.77 25.14 7.77
N LYS A 499 13.70 25.32 8.55
CA LYS A 499 13.77 25.44 10.02
C LYS A 499 14.29 24.16 10.68
N ALA A 500 13.79 22.99 10.29
CA ALA A 500 14.27 21.73 10.83
C ALA A 500 15.74 21.47 10.46
N ALA A 501 16.15 21.83 9.25
CA ALA A 501 17.55 21.76 8.84
C ALA A 501 18.46 22.70 9.63
N GLU A 502 17.98 23.86 10.06
CA GLU A 502 18.74 24.77 10.91
C GLU A 502 19.02 24.15 12.28
N ILE A 503 18.03 23.49 12.89
CA ILE A 503 18.21 22.73 14.15
C ILE A 503 19.27 21.63 13.98
N ILE A 504 19.22 20.89 12.87
CA ILE A 504 20.21 19.83 12.57
C ILE A 504 21.61 20.44 12.38
N LYS A 505 21.73 21.56 11.66
CA LYS A 505 23.00 22.27 11.48
C LYS A 505 23.58 22.80 12.80
N GLN A 506 22.74 23.31 13.69
CA GLN A 506 23.16 23.80 15.02
C GLN A 506 23.72 22.68 15.91
N SER A 507 23.34 21.42 15.66
CA SER A 507 23.92 20.25 16.35
C SER A 507 25.28 19.78 15.79
N GLY A 508 25.83 20.48 14.80
CA GLY A 508 27.11 20.16 14.17
C GLY A 508 27.03 19.16 13.00
N MET A 509 25.82 18.80 12.55
CA MET A 509 25.61 17.91 11.40
C MET A 509 25.42 18.69 10.10
N LEU A 510 25.94 18.16 8.98
CA LEU A 510 25.81 18.79 7.67
C LEU A 510 24.53 18.32 6.95
N VAL A 511 23.72 19.29 6.50
CA VAL A 511 22.53 19.02 5.68
C VAL A 511 22.90 19.21 4.21
N ALA A 512 22.93 18.11 3.47
CA ALA A 512 23.31 18.01 2.06
C ALA A 512 22.20 18.43 1.09
N GLY A 513 20.93 18.37 1.50
CA GLY A 513 19.79 18.68 0.63
C GLY A 513 18.58 19.23 1.38
N LEU A 514 17.85 20.13 0.71
CA LEU A 514 16.54 20.64 1.13
C LEU A 514 15.54 20.46 0.00
N GLY A 515 14.34 19.98 0.33
CA GLY A 515 13.32 19.73 -0.71
C GLY A 515 11.91 19.58 -0.18
N ASN A 516 11.04 19.08 -1.05
CA ASN A 516 9.68 18.68 -0.73
C ASN A 516 9.60 17.15 -0.76
N ALA A 517 8.78 16.58 0.11
CA ALA A 517 8.46 15.17 0.05
C ALA A 517 7.58 14.85 -1.18
N ASP A 518 7.40 13.56 -1.46
CA ASP A 518 6.57 13.03 -2.54
C ASP A 518 5.08 13.35 -2.40
N ASN A 519 4.64 13.67 -1.17
CA ASN A 519 3.33 14.21 -0.86
C ASN A 519 3.39 15.11 0.39
N PHE A 520 2.33 15.87 0.65
CA PHE A 520 2.22 16.78 1.81
C PHE A 520 1.26 16.26 2.89
N GLU A 521 0.97 14.95 2.88
CA GLU A 521 -0.01 14.31 3.78
C GLU A 521 0.68 13.58 4.94
N TYR A 522 1.92 13.95 5.27
CA TYR A 522 2.63 13.39 6.41
C TYR A 522 2.10 14.00 7.71
N ASP A 523 1.20 13.29 8.41
CA ASP A 523 0.72 13.70 9.73
C ASP A 523 1.85 13.76 10.77
N PHE A 524 2.87 12.91 10.62
CA PHE A 524 4.03 12.81 11.51
C PHE A 524 5.34 12.98 10.74
N SER A 525 6.36 13.50 11.43
CA SER A 525 7.72 13.60 10.92
C SER A 525 8.39 12.22 10.91
N VAL A 526 9.16 11.94 9.88
CA VAL A 526 9.77 10.63 9.61
C VAL A 526 11.26 10.79 9.34
N ILE A 527 12.10 9.99 9.97
CA ILE A 527 13.52 9.85 9.63
C ILE A 527 13.70 8.50 8.94
N LYS A 528 14.03 8.54 7.65
CA LYS A 528 14.44 7.37 6.87
C LYS A 528 15.96 7.26 6.89
N TYR A 529 16.51 6.10 7.24
CA TYR A 529 17.96 5.92 7.38
C TYR A 529 18.44 4.57 6.86
N LYS A 530 19.67 4.51 6.33
CA LYS A 530 20.33 3.24 5.99
C LYS A 530 20.80 2.53 7.27
N SER A 531 20.92 1.21 7.24
CA SER A 531 21.30 0.37 8.40
C SER A 531 22.53 0.89 9.15
N ASP A 532 23.50 1.40 8.41
CA ASP A 532 24.81 1.80 8.92
C ASP A 532 24.78 3.15 9.66
N TYR A 533 23.66 3.89 9.62
CA TYR A 533 23.50 5.23 10.21
C TYR A 533 22.45 5.28 11.32
N THR A 534 22.24 4.15 12.01
CA THR A 534 21.26 4.04 13.10
C THR A 534 21.57 5.02 14.25
N GLU A 535 22.84 5.16 14.62
CA GLU A 535 23.28 6.07 15.70
C GLU A 535 23.05 7.54 15.34
N GLU A 536 23.45 7.96 14.13
CA GLU A 536 23.23 9.30 13.62
C GLU A 536 21.74 9.64 13.50
N ALA A 537 20.92 8.70 13.01
CA ALA A 537 19.47 8.87 12.93
C ALA A 537 18.85 9.06 14.33
N ASN A 538 19.32 8.31 15.34
CA ASN A 538 18.91 8.47 16.73
C ASN A 538 19.37 9.81 17.33
N ARG A 539 20.56 10.31 16.96
CA ARG A 539 21.02 11.66 17.34
C ARG A 539 20.11 12.74 16.77
N ILE A 540 19.75 12.65 15.49
CA ILE A 540 18.82 13.60 14.84
C ILE A 540 17.45 13.55 15.52
N LYS A 541 16.91 12.35 15.82
CA LYS A 541 15.64 12.21 16.54
C LYS A 541 15.62 12.96 17.88
N LYS A 542 16.71 12.90 18.64
CA LYS A 542 16.82 13.56 19.95
C LYS A 542 16.84 15.10 19.89
N LEU A 543 17.10 15.69 18.72
CA LEU A 543 17.08 17.14 18.55
C LEU A 543 15.67 17.73 18.59
N PHE A 544 14.65 16.89 18.44
CA PHE A 544 13.27 17.32 18.34
C PHE A 544 12.46 16.82 19.54
N SER A 545 11.70 17.73 20.17
CA SER A 545 10.86 17.44 21.35
C SER A 545 9.52 16.77 21.01
N PHE A 546 9.33 16.33 19.76
CA PHE A 546 8.13 15.69 19.27
C PHE A 546 8.41 14.29 18.74
N GLU A 547 7.36 13.48 18.60
CA GLU A 547 7.48 12.10 18.14
C GLU A 547 7.92 12.04 16.66
N ILE A 548 9.00 11.32 16.37
CA ILE A 548 9.49 11.10 15.01
C ILE A 548 9.51 9.61 14.70
N GLU A 549 8.88 9.24 13.59
CA GLU A 549 8.87 7.88 13.04
C GLU A 549 10.25 7.53 12.50
N MET A 550 10.78 6.36 12.84
CA MET A 550 12.10 5.89 12.41
C MET A 550 11.93 4.75 11.42
N LEU A 551 12.33 4.95 10.17
CA LEU A 551 12.20 3.95 9.10
C LEU A 551 13.58 3.56 8.56
N GLN A 552 14.00 2.32 8.83
CA GLN A 552 15.20 1.78 8.21
C GLN A 552 14.91 1.38 6.76
N VAL A 553 15.66 1.92 5.80
CA VAL A 553 15.47 1.69 4.36
C VAL A 553 16.81 1.42 3.68
N SER A 554 16.84 0.49 2.72
CA SER A 554 18.06 0.14 1.96
C SER A 554 18.19 0.90 0.63
N ASP A 555 17.08 1.45 0.12
CA ASP A 555 16.98 2.02 -1.23
C ASP A 555 16.66 3.53 -1.16
N GLN A 556 17.71 4.36 -1.04
CA GLN A 556 17.64 5.83 -1.06
C GLN A 556 19.00 6.47 -1.39
N ASP A 557 18.97 7.66 -2.00
CA ASP A 557 20.18 8.38 -2.45
C ASP A 557 20.98 8.97 -1.28
N TYR A 558 20.28 9.48 -0.27
CA TYR A 558 20.87 10.04 0.95
C TYR A 558 21.09 8.96 2.01
N ASP A 559 22.00 9.22 2.95
CA ASP A 559 22.25 8.31 4.06
C ASP A 559 21.10 8.38 5.08
N ILE A 560 20.59 9.61 5.30
CA ILE A 560 19.45 9.92 6.14
C ILE A 560 18.55 10.93 5.42
N VAL A 561 17.23 10.70 5.42
CA VAL A 561 16.22 11.63 4.93
C VAL A 561 15.25 11.96 6.07
N VAL A 562 15.17 13.24 6.43
CA VAL A 562 14.26 13.76 7.46
C VAL A 562 13.06 14.41 6.78
N ILE A 563 11.91 13.74 6.79
CA ILE A 563 10.65 14.28 6.29
C ILE A 563 9.93 14.94 7.45
N VAL A 564 9.66 16.23 7.35
CA VAL A 564 9.04 16.99 8.42
C VAL A 564 7.53 17.10 8.19
N GLY A 565 6.75 16.43 9.04
CA GLY A 565 5.30 16.30 8.94
C GLY A 565 4.52 17.32 9.79
N GLY A 566 3.19 17.20 9.79
CA GLY A 566 2.25 18.13 10.45
C GLY A 566 2.36 18.17 11.98
N ASN A 567 3.01 17.19 12.59
CA ASN A 567 3.32 17.19 14.02
C ASN A 567 4.46 18.12 14.43
N TYR A 568 5.19 18.69 13.47
CA TYR A 568 6.18 19.74 13.72
C TYR A 568 5.44 21.01 14.17
N LYS A 569 5.37 21.21 15.48
CA LYS A 569 4.79 22.41 16.11
C LYS A 569 5.92 23.33 16.55
N GLN A 570 5.77 24.62 16.24
CA GLN A 570 6.70 25.68 16.63
C GLN A 570 6.79 25.82 18.15
#